data_AF-A0A8J3JAK1-F1
#
_entry.id   AF-A0A8J3JAK1-F1
#
_cell.length_a   1.000
_cell.length_b   1.000
_cell.length_c   1.000
_cell.angle_alpha   90.00
_cell.angle_beta   90.00
_cell.angle_gamma   90.00
#
_symmetry.space_group_name_H-M   'P 1'
#
loop_
_entity.id
_entity.type
_entity.pdbx_description
1 polymer ?
#
loop_
_entity_poly.entity_id
_entity_poly.type
_entity_poly.pdbx_seq_one_letter_code
_entity_poly.pdbx_strand_id
1 'polypeptide(L)'
;MSFAHAKHVRIEGNTFVHLGAAGLTLDTGSQDDTVVGNVVADTSHSGIQVGDSEDSAQTDPGQQNARTTVSDNVLRDIGAEYPNAAGIWFGYSDSATIAHKDLADLSHTGISIGWGWGKASYATSNSITGNVIRNAGQTLWDMGGIHTLSDQPGSVITGNVIDGVGHDSDSVSNGIYLDEGTGYHTARGNVVRNAHDWLSIWTTSQHDNTVTGNVSDRDMAQCPVNVFGPTANCNTGTNVVTGNVLGGAGPTPPTGPTGR
;
A
#
# COMPACT_ATOMS: atom_id res chain seq x y z
N MET A 1 12.80 -3.33 16.02
CA MET A 1 13.38 -2.10 16.64
C MET A 1 12.28 -1.03 16.68
N SER A 2 12.19 -0.19 17.72
CA SER A 2 11.13 0.84 17.80
C SER A 2 11.65 2.20 18.27
N PHE A 3 11.14 3.27 17.68
CA PHE A 3 11.36 4.68 18.03
C PHE A 3 10.00 5.37 18.18
N ALA A 4 9.84 6.28 19.15
CA ALA A 4 8.63 7.08 19.30
C ALA A 4 9.01 8.54 19.57
N HIS A 5 8.20 9.48 19.07
CA HIS A 5 8.48 10.93 19.08
C HIS A 5 9.86 11.29 18.54
N ALA A 6 10.41 10.43 17.68
CA ALA A 6 11.76 10.57 17.16
C ALA A 6 11.76 11.55 16.00
N LYS A 7 12.85 12.29 15.86
CA LYS A 7 12.99 13.25 14.76
C LYS A 7 14.36 13.13 14.12
N HIS A 8 14.41 13.17 12.80
CA HIS A 8 15.65 13.10 12.02
C HIS A 8 16.44 11.81 12.24
N VAL A 9 15.76 10.70 12.49
CA VAL A 9 16.36 9.37 12.56
C VAL A 9 16.58 8.86 11.14
N ARG A 10 17.82 8.45 10.85
CA ARG A 10 18.19 7.81 9.60
C ARG A 10 18.64 6.38 9.86
N ILE A 11 17.95 5.43 9.23
CA ILE A 11 18.24 4.00 9.28
C ILE A 11 18.60 3.58 7.86
N GLU A 12 19.89 3.36 7.63
CA GLU A 12 20.44 3.16 6.30
C GLU A 12 21.36 1.95 6.20
N GLY A 13 21.19 1.13 5.15
CA GLY A 13 22.12 0.06 4.81
C GLY A 13 22.15 -1.10 5.81
N ASN A 14 21.09 -1.30 6.58
CA ASN A 14 21.00 -2.34 7.61
C ASN A 14 20.30 -3.62 7.10
N THR A 15 20.40 -4.68 7.89
CA THR A 15 19.67 -5.94 7.65
C THR A 15 18.91 -6.33 8.93
N PHE A 16 17.59 -6.50 8.81
CA PHE A 16 16.70 -6.93 9.87
C PHE A 16 16.12 -8.30 9.50
N VAL A 17 16.57 -9.37 10.18
CA VAL A 17 16.16 -10.75 9.85
C VAL A 17 15.95 -11.62 11.08
N HIS A 18 15.08 -12.64 10.95
CA HIS A 18 14.76 -13.63 12.00
C HIS A 18 14.17 -12.98 13.26
N LEU A 19 13.11 -12.17 13.08
CA LEU A 19 12.54 -11.35 14.14
C LEU A 19 11.13 -11.80 14.51
N GLY A 20 10.90 -12.00 15.81
CA GLY A 20 9.62 -12.44 16.40
C GLY A 20 8.44 -11.44 16.36
N ALA A 21 8.61 -10.31 15.68
CA ALA A 21 7.65 -9.19 15.66
C ALA A 21 7.83 -8.37 14.36
N ALA A 22 7.49 -7.08 14.38
CA ALA A 22 7.82 -6.19 13.27
C ALA A 22 9.34 -5.97 13.15
N GLY A 23 9.84 -5.82 11.92
CA GLY A 23 11.26 -5.58 11.67
C GLY A 23 11.72 -4.24 12.24
N LEU A 24 11.05 -3.18 11.80
CA LEU A 24 11.30 -1.81 12.20
C LEU A 24 9.99 -1.04 12.43
N THR A 25 9.93 -0.27 13.51
CA THR A 25 8.81 0.60 13.85
C THR A 25 9.30 2.02 14.11
N LEU A 26 8.68 3.00 13.45
CA LEU A 26 8.74 4.43 13.77
C LEU A 26 7.34 4.83 14.26
N ASP A 27 7.14 4.79 15.56
CA ASP A 27 5.85 4.91 16.25
C ASP A 27 5.40 6.38 16.37
N THR A 28 4.35 6.61 17.16
CA THR A 28 3.66 7.88 17.34
C THR A 28 4.55 9.11 17.47
N GLY A 29 4.15 10.20 16.81
CA GLY A 29 4.82 11.49 16.80
C GLY A 29 6.19 11.51 16.14
N SER A 30 6.58 10.46 15.43
CA SER A 30 7.87 10.41 14.72
C SER A 30 7.83 11.25 13.44
N GLN A 31 8.89 12.02 13.18
CA GLN A 31 8.92 13.02 12.12
C GLN A 31 10.27 13.14 11.41
N ASP A 32 10.24 13.46 10.11
CA ASP A 32 11.44 13.75 9.32
C ASP A 32 12.47 12.60 9.32
N ASP A 33 11.97 11.37 9.43
CA ASP A 33 12.78 10.16 9.51
C ASP A 33 12.99 9.53 8.13
N THR A 34 14.09 8.78 7.98
CA THR A 34 14.42 8.11 6.72
C THR A 34 14.84 6.66 6.96
N VAL A 35 14.15 5.72 6.31
CA VAL A 35 14.48 4.30 6.25
C VAL A 35 14.86 3.97 4.82
N VAL A 36 16.15 3.78 4.53
CA VAL A 36 16.64 3.69 3.15
C VAL A 36 17.70 2.61 2.94
N GLY A 37 17.63 1.88 1.83
CA GLY A 37 18.69 0.93 1.46
C GLY A 37 18.83 -0.26 2.42
N ASN A 38 17.81 -0.57 3.22
CA ASN A 38 17.83 -1.70 4.16
C ASN A 38 17.26 -2.97 3.52
N VAL A 39 17.61 -4.11 4.11
CA VAL A 39 16.97 -5.40 3.86
C VAL A 39 16.15 -5.78 5.10
N VAL A 40 14.88 -6.12 4.92
CA VAL A 40 14.03 -6.65 5.98
C VAL A 40 13.47 -7.98 5.49
N ALA A 41 13.75 -9.08 6.20
CA ALA A 41 13.22 -10.38 5.80
C ALA A 41 12.96 -11.30 6.97
N ASP A 42 12.10 -12.31 6.81
CA ASP A 42 11.75 -13.27 7.86
C ASP A 42 11.37 -12.58 9.18
N THR A 43 10.28 -11.83 9.10
CA THR A 43 9.68 -11.17 10.26
C THR A 43 8.32 -11.76 10.56
N SER A 44 8.05 -12.02 11.84
CA SER A 44 6.78 -12.59 12.26
C SER A 44 5.59 -11.72 11.95
N HIS A 45 5.77 -10.40 12.03
CA HIS A 45 4.76 -9.41 11.64
C HIS A 45 5.33 -8.53 10.52
N SER A 46 4.93 -7.25 10.48
CA SER A 46 5.19 -6.33 9.37
C SER A 46 6.68 -6.04 9.24
N GLY A 47 7.16 -5.85 8.02
CA GLY A 47 8.56 -5.50 7.80
C GLY A 47 8.87 -4.12 8.38
N ILE A 48 8.09 -3.12 7.96
CA ILE A 48 8.24 -1.73 8.42
C ILE A 48 6.88 -1.18 8.85
N GLN A 49 6.81 -0.61 10.03
CA GLN A 49 5.64 0.08 10.57
C GLN A 49 5.97 1.56 10.83
N VAL A 50 5.07 2.46 10.43
CA VAL A 50 5.21 3.89 10.67
C VAL A 50 3.91 4.48 11.18
N GLY A 51 4.02 5.31 12.22
CA GLY A 51 2.92 5.93 12.92
C GLY A 51 2.08 4.94 13.71
N ASP A 52 0.85 5.37 14.01
CA ASP A 52 -0.09 4.68 14.87
C ASP A 52 -1.53 4.83 14.36
N SER A 53 -2.44 4.07 14.96
CA SER A 53 -3.87 4.02 14.68
C SER A 53 -4.73 4.70 15.74
N GLU A 54 -4.13 5.29 16.77
CA GLU A 54 -4.83 5.62 18.02
C GLU A 54 -5.48 7.00 17.96
N ASP A 55 -4.73 8.02 17.55
CA ASP A 55 -5.17 9.41 17.62
C ASP A 55 -5.30 10.07 16.24
N SER A 56 -6.41 9.78 15.56
CA SER A 56 -6.74 10.41 14.27
C SER A 56 -6.93 11.93 14.37
N ALA A 57 -7.26 12.46 15.55
CA ALA A 57 -7.68 13.84 15.76
C ALA A 57 -6.57 14.71 16.39
N GLN A 58 -5.33 14.23 16.40
CA GLN A 58 -4.19 14.98 16.92
C GLN A 58 -4.08 16.33 16.22
N THR A 59 -4.15 17.42 16.99
CA THR A 59 -4.14 18.79 16.45
C THR A 59 -2.80 19.49 16.61
N ASP A 60 -1.89 18.97 17.43
CA ASP A 60 -0.51 19.46 17.55
C ASP A 60 0.35 18.83 16.44
N PRO A 61 0.82 19.60 15.44
CA PRO A 61 1.69 19.07 14.38
C PRO A 61 3.02 18.52 14.93
N GLY A 62 3.44 18.96 16.11
CA GLY A 62 4.62 18.44 16.81
C GLY A 62 4.47 17.00 17.32
N GLN A 63 3.25 16.47 17.34
CA GLN A 63 2.88 15.12 17.80
C GLN A 63 2.27 14.25 16.69
N GLN A 64 2.03 14.80 15.52
CA GLN A 64 1.60 14.02 14.35
C GLN A 64 2.77 13.21 13.76
N ASN A 65 2.46 12.06 13.17
CA ASN A 65 3.41 11.31 12.35
C ASN A 65 3.55 12.02 11.00
N ALA A 66 4.76 12.46 10.64
CA ALA A 66 4.92 13.29 9.45
C ALA A 66 6.28 13.18 8.75
N ARG A 67 6.28 13.29 7.42
CA ARG A 67 7.50 13.43 6.60
C ARG A 67 8.47 12.25 6.74
N THR A 68 7.96 11.06 7.01
CA THR A 68 8.76 9.83 7.02
C THR A 68 8.95 9.31 5.60
N THR A 69 10.22 9.10 5.22
CA THR A 69 10.59 8.49 3.94
C THR A 69 11.05 7.06 4.14
N VAL A 70 10.39 6.12 3.47
CA VAL A 70 10.84 4.74 3.35
C VAL A 70 11.13 4.51 1.87
N SER A 71 12.40 4.39 1.49
CA SER A 71 12.77 4.23 0.07
C SER A 71 13.87 3.20 -0.17
N ASP A 72 13.95 2.61 -1.36
CA ASP A 72 15.09 1.77 -1.77
C ASP A 72 15.40 0.60 -0.82
N ASN A 73 14.40 0.09 -0.09
CA ASN A 73 14.55 -1.09 0.77
C ASN A 73 14.03 -2.34 0.05
N VAL A 74 14.57 -3.50 0.44
CA VAL A 74 14.13 -4.82 -0.03
C VAL A 74 13.42 -5.55 1.10
N LEU A 75 12.18 -5.97 0.87
CA LEU A 75 11.38 -6.71 1.86
C LEU A 75 11.02 -8.10 1.33
N ARG A 76 11.24 -9.16 2.12
CA ARG A 76 10.96 -10.56 1.76
C ARG A 76 10.36 -11.33 2.93
N ASP A 77 9.54 -12.34 2.67
CA ASP A 77 9.09 -13.30 3.69
C ASP A 77 8.53 -12.61 4.95
N ILE A 78 7.53 -11.74 4.74
CA ILE A 78 6.95 -10.92 5.81
C ILE A 78 5.63 -11.54 6.29
N GLY A 79 5.45 -11.61 7.61
CA GLY A 79 4.25 -12.15 8.24
C GLY A 79 4.30 -13.65 8.47
N ALA A 80 5.47 -14.18 8.86
CA ALA A 80 5.71 -15.61 9.02
C ALA A 80 4.81 -16.28 10.08
N GLU A 81 4.45 -15.56 11.16
CA GLU A 81 3.58 -16.07 12.23
C GLU A 81 2.29 -15.27 12.42
N TYR A 82 2.28 -13.97 12.10
CA TYR A 82 1.09 -13.11 12.17
C TYR A 82 0.63 -12.80 10.74
N PRO A 83 -0.27 -13.63 10.17
CA PRO A 83 -0.52 -13.62 8.73
C PRO A 83 -1.28 -12.39 8.25
N ASN A 84 -1.86 -11.58 9.14
CA ASN A 84 -2.48 -10.29 8.84
C ASN A 84 -1.49 -9.13 8.68
N ALA A 85 -0.18 -9.41 8.72
CA ALA A 85 0.84 -8.40 8.59
C ALA A 85 0.94 -7.84 7.17
N ALA A 86 0.89 -6.51 7.05
CA ALA A 86 1.31 -5.86 5.82
C ALA A 86 2.83 -5.84 5.70
N GLY A 87 3.36 -5.91 4.47
CA GLY A 87 4.78 -5.70 4.19
C GLY A 87 5.28 -4.38 4.78
N ILE A 88 4.55 -3.30 4.45
CA ILE A 88 4.73 -1.97 5.03
C ILE A 88 3.37 -1.47 5.49
N TRP A 89 3.33 -0.99 6.73
CA TRP A 89 2.13 -0.40 7.31
C TRP A 89 2.40 1.02 7.76
N PHE A 90 1.55 1.95 7.34
CA PHE A 90 1.49 3.31 7.84
C PHE A 90 0.12 3.54 8.47
N GLY A 91 0.11 4.07 9.69
CA GLY A 91 -1.11 4.55 10.34
C GLY A 91 -1.57 5.90 9.77
N TYR A 92 -2.07 6.78 10.63
CA TYR A 92 -2.29 8.17 10.25
C TYR A 92 -0.95 8.86 9.99
N SER A 93 -0.79 9.51 8.83
CA SER A 93 0.48 10.13 8.44
C SER A 93 0.29 11.31 7.49
N ASP A 94 1.09 12.35 7.70
CA ASP A 94 1.20 13.52 6.81
C ASP A 94 2.50 13.45 6.00
N SER A 95 2.42 13.64 4.68
CA SER A 95 3.58 13.81 3.81
C SER A 95 4.54 12.62 3.82
N ALA A 96 4.02 11.40 4.03
CA ALA A 96 4.81 10.18 3.96
C ALA A 96 5.27 9.89 2.52
N THR A 97 6.46 9.32 2.38
CA THR A 97 6.98 8.86 1.09
C THR A 97 7.36 7.38 1.17
N ILE A 98 6.69 6.55 0.38
CA ILE A 98 6.95 5.11 0.25
C ILE A 98 7.37 4.86 -1.20
N ALA A 99 8.68 4.77 -1.48
CA ALA A 99 9.17 4.82 -2.86
C ALA A 99 10.25 3.80 -3.24
N HIS A 100 10.26 3.37 -4.51
CA HIS A 100 11.36 2.62 -5.13
C HIS A 100 11.80 1.35 -4.38
N LYS A 101 10.84 0.60 -3.83
CA LYS A 101 11.12 -0.64 -3.09
C LYS A 101 10.78 -1.88 -3.87
N ASP A 102 11.39 -2.98 -3.45
CA ASP A 102 11.09 -4.32 -3.96
C ASP A 102 10.55 -5.16 -2.80
N LEU A 103 9.25 -5.43 -2.80
CA LEU A 103 8.56 -6.24 -1.79
C LEU A 103 8.11 -7.55 -2.45
N ALA A 104 8.41 -8.69 -1.82
CA ALA A 104 7.92 -9.97 -2.30
C ALA A 104 7.61 -10.93 -1.16
N ASP A 105 6.73 -11.89 -1.45
CA ASP A 105 6.42 -13.04 -0.58
C ASP A 105 5.86 -12.57 0.79
N LEU A 106 4.65 -12.02 0.72
CA LEU A 106 4.00 -11.35 1.86
C LEU A 106 2.73 -12.11 2.24
N SER A 107 2.52 -12.33 3.55
CA SER A 107 1.36 -13.09 4.04
C SER A 107 0.02 -12.40 3.73
N HIS A 108 -0.01 -11.06 3.77
CA HIS A 108 -1.17 -10.20 3.50
C HIS A 108 -0.78 -9.02 2.59
N THR A 109 -1.29 -7.83 2.86
CA THR A 109 -1.17 -6.63 2.02
C THR A 109 0.28 -6.20 1.78
N GLY A 110 0.58 -5.70 0.58
CA GLY A 110 1.90 -5.18 0.25
C GLY A 110 2.27 -3.92 1.01
N ILE A 111 1.54 -2.85 0.70
CA ILE A 111 1.66 -1.54 1.35
C ILE A 111 0.28 -1.12 1.83
N SER A 112 0.13 -0.81 3.11
CA SER A 112 -1.09 -0.23 3.69
C SER A 112 -0.80 1.16 4.24
N ILE A 113 -1.66 2.14 3.97
CA ILE A 113 -1.58 3.48 4.58
C ILE A 113 -2.95 4.05 4.97
N GLY A 114 -3.01 4.68 6.13
CA GLY A 114 -4.24 5.24 6.68
C GLY A 114 -5.00 4.24 7.56
N TRP A 115 -6.02 4.74 8.26
CA TRP A 115 -6.77 3.95 9.24
C TRP A 115 -8.16 4.54 9.52
N GLY A 116 -9.03 3.75 10.15
CA GLY A 116 -10.26 4.24 10.78
C GLY A 116 -11.52 4.26 9.92
N TRP A 117 -11.51 3.59 8.75
CA TRP A 117 -12.72 3.30 7.96
C TRP A 117 -13.62 4.53 7.71
N GLY A 118 -13.04 5.62 7.21
CA GLY A 118 -13.74 6.89 6.96
C GLY A 118 -13.72 7.88 8.12
N LYS A 119 -13.02 7.57 9.22
CA LYS A 119 -12.77 8.55 10.28
C LYS A 119 -11.86 9.67 9.78
N ALA A 120 -12.32 10.91 9.92
CA ALA A 120 -11.52 12.10 9.62
C ALA A 120 -10.20 12.09 10.41
N SER A 121 -9.11 12.47 9.74
CA SER A 121 -7.79 12.50 10.33
C SER A 121 -6.91 13.63 9.78
N TYR A 122 -5.72 13.80 10.35
CA TYR A 122 -4.69 14.69 9.81
C TYR A 122 -3.94 14.12 8.60
N ALA A 123 -4.24 12.89 8.18
CA ALA A 123 -3.51 12.25 7.09
C ALA A 123 -3.69 13.00 5.76
N THR A 124 -2.58 13.28 5.07
CA THR A 124 -2.58 14.11 3.86
C THR A 124 -1.28 13.95 3.08
N SER A 125 -1.32 14.24 1.79
CA SER A 125 -0.13 14.42 0.94
C SER A 125 0.84 13.23 0.93
N ASN A 126 0.33 12.01 1.12
CA ASN A 126 1.14 10.80 1.14
C ASN A 126 1.43 10.31 -0.27
N SER A 127 2.62 9.74 -0.49
CA SER A 127 3.07 9.27 -1.80
C SER A 127 3.51 7.81 -1.75
N ILE A 128 2.87 6.97 -2.56
CA ILE A 128 3.27 5.58 -2.82
C ILE A 128 3.73 5.52 -4.27
N THR A 129 5.05 5.56 -4.51
CA THR A 129 5.58 5.81 -5.86
C THR A 129 6.67 4.84 -6.30
N GLY A 130 6.51 4.24 -7.48
CA GLY A 130 7.57 3.46 -8.12
C GLY A 130 7.98 2.21 -7.37
N ASN A 131 7.11 1.65 -6.52
CA ASN A 131 7.37 0.39 -5.81
C ASN A 131 7.07 -0.80 -6.71
N VAL A 132 7.77 -1.90 -6.48
CA VAL A 132 7.49 -3.21 -7.08
C VAL A 132 7.05 -4.15 -5.97
N ILE A 133 5.85 -4.71 -6.13
CA ILE A 133 5.22 -5.60 -5.15
C ILE A 133 4.91 -6.91 -5.87
N ARG A 134 5.40 -8.03 -5.33
CA ARG A 134 5.14 -9.37 -5.87
C ARG A 134 4.59 -10.31 -4.83
N ASN A 135 3.74 -11.24 -5.25
CA ASN A 135 3.23 -12.32 -4.38
C ASN A 135 2.72 -11.79 -3.02
N ALA A 136 1.86 -10.78 -3.05
CA ALA A 136 1.20 -10.30 -1.84
C ALA A 136 -0.01 -11.19 -1.50
N GLY A 137 -0.40 -11.24 -0.23
CA GLY A 137 -1.56 -11.98 0.27
C GLY A 137 -1.52 -13.48 0.02
N GLN A 138 -0.43 -14.13 0.45
CA GLN A 138 -0.22 -15.56 0.28
C GLN A 138 -0.88 -16.43 1.37
N THR A 139 -1.55 -15.83 2.36
CA THR A 139 -2.15 -16.58 3.48
C THR A 139 -3.58 -16.16 3.81
N LEU A 140 -3.89 -14.87 3.65
CA LEU A 140 -5.19 -14.31 3.99
C LEU A 140 -5.81 -13.57 2.80
N TRP A 141 -7.13 -13.41 2.89
CA TRP A 141 -7.96 -12.68 1.95
C TRP A 141 -8.20 -11.23 2.39
N ASP A 142 -8.99 -10.49 1.60
CA ASP A 142 -9.38 -9.10 1.85
C ASP A 142 -8.14 -8.21 2.05
N MET A 143 -7.38 -8.10 0.96
CA MET A 143 -6.04 -7.54 0.96
C MET A 143 -5.74 -6.81 -0.33
N GLY A 144 -4.71 -5.96 -0.27
CA GLY A 144 -4.25 -5.15 -1.40
C GLY A 144 -2.79 -5.42 -1.75
N GLY A 145 -2.42 -5.31 -3.02
CA GLY A 145 -1.04 -4.97 -3.35
C GLY A 145 -0.69 -3.62 -2.72
N ILE A 146 -1.55 -2.63 -2.97
CA ILE A 146 -1.57 -1.35 -2.26
C ILE A 146 -2.97 -1.15 -1.69
N HIS A 147 -3.04 -0.80 -0.40
CA HIS A 147 -4.27 -0.62 0.35
C HIS A 147 -4.28 0.76 1.03
N THR A 148 -5.43 1.43 0.99
CA THR A 148 -5.62 2.73 1.65
C THR A 148 -6.91 2.76 2.45
N LEU A 149 -6.93 3.54 3.53
CA LEU A 149 -8.12 3.82 4.33
C LEU A 149 -8.29 5.32 4.58
N SER A 150 -9.55 5.75 4.67
CA SER A 150 -9.97 7.10 5.03
C SER A 150 -9.46 8.21 4.09
N ASP A 151 -9.95 9.43 4.29
CA ASP A 151 -9.53 10.61 3.54
C ASP A 151 -8.04 10.89 3.73
N GLN A 152 -7.32 11.08 2.60
CA GLN A 152 -5.94 11.56 2.61
C GLN A 152 -5.72 12.57 1.47
N PRO A 153 -6.19 13.82 1.62
CA PRO A 153 -6.13 14.84 0.58
C PRO A 153 -4.76 14.99 -0.09
N GLY A 154 -4.73 15.03 -1.42
CA GLY A 154 -3.49 15.24 -2.18
C GLY A 154 -2.57 14.01 -2.23
N SER A 155 -3.00 12.86 -1.72
CA SER A 155 -2.20 11.63 -1.74
C SER A 155 -2.20 10.97 -3.12
N VAL A 156 -1.10 10.30 -3.44
CA VAL A 156 -0.86 9.74 -4.77
C VAL A 156 -0.34 8.31 -4.72
N ILE A 157 -0.81 7.49 -5.66
CA ILE A 157 -0.34 6.12 -5.90
C ILE A 157 0.14 6.09 -7.34
N THR A 158 1.45 6.18 -7.58
CA THR A 158 1.96 6.43 -8.94
C THR A 158 3.11 5.54 -9.38
N GLY A 159 3.03 5.03 -10.62
CA GLY A 159 4.15 4.30 -11.23
C GLY A 159 4.53 2.99 -10.55
N ASN A 160 3.66 2.43 -9.69
CA ASN A 160 3.93 1.17 -9.00
C ASN A 160 3.69 -0.02 -9.94
N VAL A 161 4.43 -1.11 -9.73
CA VAL A 161 4.20 -2.40 -10.38
C VAL A 161 3.75 -3.40 -9.34
N ILE A 162 2.55 -3.94 -9.51
CA ILE A 162 1.95 -4.95 -8.64
C ILE A 162 1.78 -6.22 -9.49
N ASP A 163 2.43 -7.30 -9.08
CA ASP A 163 2.46 -8.56 -9.82
C ASP A 163 2.23 -9.75 -8.90
N GLY A 164 1.03 -10.30 -8.93
CA GLY A 164 0.67 -11.42 -8.07
C GLY A 164 0.12 -10.91 -6.75
N VAL A 165 -1.19 -10.96 -6.64
CA VAL A 165 -1.93 -10.64 -5.42
C VAL A 165 -2.91 -11.78 -5.21
N GLY A 166 -2.78 -12.45 -4.07
CA GLY A 166 -3.57 -13.62 -3.70
C GLY A 166 -2.87 -14.91 -4.06
N HIS A 167 -3.40 -16.01 -3.54
CA HIS A 167 -2.97 -17.36 -3.90
C HIS A 167 -4.04 -18.12 -4.71
N ASP A 168 -5.27 -17.60 -4.80
CA ASP A 168 -6.42 -18.26 -5.43
C ASP A 168 -7.14 -17.36 -6.45
N SER A 169 -8.08 -17.92 -7.20
CA SER A 169 -8.97 -17.17 -8.09
C SER A 169 -10.09 -16.42 -7.35
N ASP A 170 -9.91 -16.13 -6.06
CA ASP A 170 -10.94 -15.58 -5.18
C ASP A 170 -11.10 -14.06 -5.35
N SER A 171 -12.36 -13.60 -5.24
CA SER A 171 -12.80 -12.23 -5.51
C SER A 171 -12.48 -11.21 -4.41
N VAL A 172 -11.35 -11.38 -3.73
CA VAL A 172 -10.92 -10.58 -2.58
C VAL A 172 -9.41 -10.31 -2.63
N SER A 173 -8.83 -10.50 -3.82
CA SER A 173 -7.42 -10.27 -4.12
C SER A 173 -7.30 -9.03 -4.98
N ASN A 174 -6.97 -7.90 -4.34
CA ASN A 174 -7.10 -6.58 -4.94
C ASN A 174 -5.73 -5.98 -5.30
N GLY A 175 -5.52 -5.56 -6.54
CA GLY A 175 -4.28 -4.88 -6.95
C GLY A 175 -4.10 -3.55 -6.21
N ILE A 176 -4.95 -2.58 -6.55
CA ILE A 176 -5.09 -1.31 -5.83
C ILE A 176 -6.43 -1.33 -5.10
N TYR A 177 -6.38 -1.34 -3.77
CA TYR A 177 -7.53 -1.40 -2.90
C TYR A 177 -7.73 -0.06 -2.19
N LEU A 178 -8.67 0.72 -2.72
CA LEU A 178 -9.15 1.94 -2.08
C LEU A 178 -10.27 1.55 -1.11
N ASP A 179 -9.90 1.17 0.11
CA ASP A 179 -10.84 0.64 1.11
C ASP A 179 -11.65 1.75 1.79
N GLU A 180 -12.48 1.40 2.75
CA GLU A 180 -13.56 2.20 3.31
C GLU A 180 -13.14 3.64 3.65
N GLY A 181 -13.91 4.58 3.10
CA GLY A 181 -13.68 6.01 3.29
C GLY A 181 -12.45 6.55 2.59
N THR A 182 -11.74 5.77 1.77
CA THR A 182 -10.63 6.31 0.97
C THR A 182 -11.16 7.43 0.09
N GLY A 183 -10.60 8.62 0.29
CA GLY A 183 -10.94 9.78 -0.51
C GLY A 183 -9.73 10.61 -0.91
N TYR A 184 -9.91 11.38 -1.99
CA TYR A 184 -8.95 12.36 -2.50
C TYR A 184 -7.60 11.78 -2.96
N HIS A 185 -7.54 10.50 -3.30
CA HIS A 185 -6.34 9.88 -3.87
C HIS A 185 -6.28 10.02 -5.38
N THR A 186 -5.07 10.18 -5.92
CA THR A 186 -4.79 10.01 -7.35
C THR A 186 -3.97 8.76 -7.61
N ALA A 187 -4.59 7.72 -8.16
CA ALA A 187 -3.93 6.50 -8.61
C ALA A 187 -3.65 6.56 -10.11
N ARG A 188 -2.38 6.73 -10.52
CA ARG A 188 -2.03 6.91 -11.92
C ARG A 188 -0.76 6.21 -12.39
N GLY A 189 -0.79 5.70 -13.61
CA GLY A 189 0.40 5.10 -14.25
C GLY A 189 0.91 3.84 -13.57
N ASN A 190 0.07 3.16 -12.78
CA ASN A 190 0.44 1.89 -12.15
C ASN A 190 0.21 0.73 -13.12
N VAL A 191 1.00 -0.33 -12.95
CA VAL A 191 0.83 -1.61 -13.66
C VAL A 191 0.39 -2.65 -12.64
N VAL A 192 -0.78 -3.25 -12.87
CA VAL A 192 -1.30 -4.36 -12.06
C VAL A 192 -1.40 -5.59 -12.95
N ARG A 193 -0.87 -6.71 -12.49
CA ARG A 193 -1.01 -7.99 -13.17
C ARG A 193 -1.15 -9.12 -12.17
N ASN A 194 -1.79 -10.21 -12.60
CA ASN A 194 -2.01 -11.39 -11.75
C ASN A 194 -2.72 -11.06 -10.41
N ALA A 195 -3.72 -10.17 -10.46
CA ALA A 195 -4.67 -9.95 -9.36
C ALA A 195 -6.07 -10.42 -9.82
N HIS A 196 -6.94 -10.82 -8.89
CA HIS A 196 -8.33 -11.09 -9.26
C HIS A 196 -9.01 -9.80 -9.70
N ASP A 197 -9.06 -8.83 -8.78
CA ASP A 197 -9.54 -7.48 -9.01
C ASP A 197 -8.33 -6.56 -9.12
N TRP A 198 -8.19 -5.83 -10.23
CA TRP A 198 -7.07 -4.91 -10.35
C TRP A 198 -7.28 -3.62 -9.53
N LEU A 199 -8.55 -3.26 -9.32
CA LEU A 199 -9.02 -2.09 -8.59
C LEU A 199 -10.22 -2.47 -7.72
N SER A 200 -10.24 -1.97 -6.48
CA SER A 200 -11.38 -2.12 -5.58
C SER A 200 -11.76 -0.79 -4.94
N ILE A 201 -13.03 -0.43 -5.14
CA ILE A 201 -13.77 0.70 -4.55
C ILE A 201 -15.16 0.12 -4.21
N TRP A 202 -15.26 -0.69 -3.16
CA TRP A 202 -16.36 -1.66 -3.02
C TRP A 202 -17.58 -1.17 -2.24
N THR A 203 -17.52 0.02 -1.64
CA THR A 203 -18.62 0.63 -0.90
C THR A 203 -18.90 2.05 -1.40
N THR A 204 -19.96 2.69 -0.91
CA THR A 204 -20.33 4.05 -1.32
C THR A 204 -19.57 5.12 -0.53
N SER A 205 -18.76 4.73 0.45
CA SER A 205 -18.00 5.67 1.28
C SER A 205 -16.71 6.15 0.63
N GLN A 206 -16.19 5.48 -0.40
CA GLN A 206 -15.06 6.01 -1.17
C GLN A 206 -15.53 7.12 -2.12
N HIS A 207 -14.82 8.24 -2.15
CA HIS A 207 -15.22 9.41 -2.94
C HIS A 207 -14.00 10.20 -3.44
N ASP A 208 -14.22 11.05 -4.45
CA ASP A 208 -13.24 12.02 -4.95
C ASP A 208 -11.87 11.43 -5.34
N ASN A 209 -11.80 10.11 -5.62
CA ASN A 209 -10.59 9.48 -6.10
C ASN A 209 -10.49 9.60 -7.61
N THR A 210 -9.28 9.79 -8.12
CA THR A 210 -8.98 9.79 -9.55
C THR A 210 -8.10 8.60 -9.89
N VAL A 211 -8.62 7.68 -10.71
CA VAL A 211 -7.91 6.47 -11.15
C VAL A 211 -7.74 6.50 -12.66
N THR A 212 -6.53 6.81 -13.14
CA THR A 212 -6.31 7.06 -14.57
C THR A 212 -4.94 6.65 -15.11
N GLY A 213 -4.88 6.24 -16.38
CA GLY A 213 -3.63 5.87 -17.03
C GLY A 213 -2.96 4.63 -16.45
N ASN A 214 -3.68 3.80 -15.70
CA ASN A 214 -3.18 2.54 -15.18
C ASN A 214 -3.32 1.43 -16.23
N VAL A 215 -2.50 0.39 -16.10
CA VAL A 215 -2.52 -0.78 -16.98
C VAL A 215 -2.85 -2.01 -16.14
N SER A 216 -3.82 -2.81 -16.59
CA SER A 216 -4.15 -4.09 -16.00
C SER A 216 -4.26 -5.19 -17.07
N ASP A 217 -3.80 -6.39 -16.75
CA ASP A 217 -4.00 -7.58 -17.58
C ASP A 217 -5.45 -8.11 -17.55
N ARG A 218 -6.29 -7.56 -16.65
CA ARG A 218 -7.72 -7.88 -16.53
C ARG A 218 -8.58 -6.63 -16.47
N ASP A 219 -9.75 -6.70 -17.10
CA ASP A 219 -10.86 -5.78 -16.80
C ASP A 219 -11.79 -6.43 -15.77
N MET A 220 -11.31 -6.49 -14.53
CA MET A 220 -12.05 -7.02 -13.38
C MET A 220 -11.77 -6.13 -12.17
N ALA A 221 -12.83 -5.61 -11.58
CA ALA A 221 -12.79 -4.71 -10.44
C ALA A 221 -13.95 -5.00 -9.48
N GLN A 222 -13.75 -4.68 -8.21
CA GLN A 222 -14.81 -4.66 -7.20
C GLN A 222 -15.30 -3.23 -7.01
N CYS A 223 -16.47 -2.92 -7.54
CA CYS A 223 -17.06 -1.58 -7.50
C CYS A 223 -18.28 -1.58 -6.56
N PRO A 224 -18.85 -0.41 -6.18
CA PRO A 224 -19.69 -0.31 -4.99
C PRO A 224 -20.88 -1.27 -4.91
N VAL A 225 -21.17 -1.65 -3.66
CA VAL A 225 -22.11 -2.71 -3.22
C VAL A 225 -21.57 -4.12 -3.51
N ASN A 226 -20.25 -4.32 -3.34
CA ASN A 226 -19.56 -5.61 -3.55
C ASN A 226 -19.87 -6.25 -4.91
N VAL A 227 -19.91 -5.41 -5.95
CA VAL A 227 -20.20 -5.86 -7.31
C VAL A 227 -18.89 -6.08 -8.05
N PHE A 228 -18.63 -7.33 -8.40
CA PHE A 228 -17.50 -7.72 -9.23
C PHE A 228 -17.86 -7.61 -10.71
N GLY A 229 -16.98 -7.00 -11.50
CA GLY A 229 -17.19 -6.90 -12.94
C GLY A 229 -16.31 -5.87 -13.62
N PRO A 230 -16.76 -5.32 -14.76
CA PRO A 230 -15.99 -4.36 -15.53
C PRO A 230 -15.68 -3.09 -14.73
N THR A 231 -14.49 -2.55 -14.95
CA THR A 231 -13.97 -1.33 -14.30
C THR A 231 -14.88 -0.11 -14.47
N ALA A 232 -15.63 -0.04 -15.57
CA ALA A 232 -16.57 1.04 -15.83
C ALA A 232 -17.55 1.27 -14.65
N ASN A 233 -17.85 0.22 -13.89
CA ASN A 233 -18.73 0.25 -12.72
C ASN A 233 -18.16 1.04 -11.54
N CYS A 234 -16.86 1.34 -11.52
CA CYS A 234 -16.21 2.05 -10.42
C CYS A 234 -16.32 3.59 -10.55
N ASN A 235 -16.96 4.10 -11.61
CA ASN A 235 -17.35 5.50 -11.73
C ASN A 235 -18.62 5.79 -10.90
N THR A 236 -18.47 5.69 -9.59
CA THR A 236 -19.55 5.78 -8.60
C THR A 236 -19.26 6.84 -7.56
N GLY A 237 -20.29 7.50 -7.04
CA GLY A 237 -20.12 8.66 -6.18
C GLY A 237 -19.44 9.79 -6.95
N THR A 238 -18.37 10.35 -6.40
CA THR A 238 -17.52 11.37 -7.06
C THR A 238 -16.19 10.81 -7.55
N ASN A 239 -16.00 9.49 -7.56
CA ASN A 239 -14.82 8.86 -8.11
C ASN A 239 -14.79 8.98 -9.65
N VAL A 240 -13.59 9.17 -10.20
CA VAL A 240 -13.34 9.25 -11.64
C VAL A 240 -12.36 8.15 -12.04
N VAL A 241 -12.86 7.12 -12.72
CA VAL A 241 -12.09 5.95 -13.16
C VAL A 241 -12.10 5.85 -14.67
N THR A 242 -11.09 6.44 -15.32
CA THR A 242 -11.07 6.63 -16.78
C THR A 242 -9.67 6.55 -17.38
N GLY A 243 -9.57 6.23 -18.67
CA GLY A 243 -8.29 6.24 -19.38
C GLY A 243 -7.31 5.14 -18.93
N ASN A 244 -7.81 4.04 -18.37
CA ASN A 244 -7.02 2.86 -18.01
C ASN A 244 -7.01 1.86 -19.18
N VAL A 245 -5.91 1.12 -19.34
CA VAL A 245 -5.75 0.07 -20.36
C VAL A 245 -5.94 -1.28 -19.70
N LEU A 246 -6.98 -2.03 -20.10
CA LEU A 246 -7.46 -3.19 -19.36
C LEU A 246 -7.68 -4.39 -20.29
N GLY A 247 -7.47 -5.61 -19.76
CA GLY A 247 -7.83 -6.86 -20.45
C GLY A 247 -6.95 -7.22 -21.65
N GLY A 248 -5.85 -6.51 -21.88
CA GLY A 248 -4.80 -6.92 -22.81
C GLY A 248 -3.81 -7.85 -22.11
N ALA A 249 -3.18 -8.77 -22.83
CA ALA A 249 -1.96 -9.41 -22.32
C ALA A 249 -1.02 -8.29 -21.90
N GLY A 250 -0.75 -8.15 -20.60
CA GLY A 250 -0.02 -7.01 -20.05
C GLY A 250 1.32 -6.81 -20.75
N PRO A 251 1.92 -5.61 -20.68
CA PRO A 251 3.26 -5.40 -21.21
C PRO A 251 4.19 -6.46 -20.60
N THR A 252 4.84 -7.23 -21.47
CA THR A 252 5.77 -8.27 -21.06
C THR A 252 6.88 -7.59 -20.25
N PRO A 253 7.18 -8.04 -19.02
CA PRO A 253 8.29 -7.47 -18.26
C PRO A 253 9.57 -7.55 -19.10
N PRO A 254 10.46 -6.55 -19.03
CA PRO A 254 11.77 -6.68 -19.65
C PRO A 254 12.43 -7.94 -19.08
N THR A 255 12.76 -8.88 -19.96
CA THR A 255 13.50 -10.10 -19.60
C THR A 255 14.88 -9.68 -19.13
N GLY A 256 15.04 -9.46 -17.82
CA GLY A 256 16.34 -9.38 -17.18
C GLY A 256 17.07 -10.72 -17.35
N PRO A 257 18.41 -10.72 -17.47
CA PRO A 257 19.15 -11.94 -17.67
C PRO A 257 18.99 -12.86 -16.46
N THR A 258 18.48 -14.06 -16.69
CA THR A 258 18.52 -15.17 -15.73
C THR A 258 19.95 -15.70 -15.65
N GLY A 259 20.77 -15.05 -14.81
CA GLY A 259 22.11 -15.49 -14.46
C GLY A 259 22.08 -16.34 -13.19
N ARG A 260 22.62 -17.56 -13.31
CA ARG A 260 22.84 -18.53 -12.22
C ARG A 260 23.85 -18.04 -11.20
#